data_AF-U7V6V4-F1
#
_entry.id   AF-U7V6V4-F1
#
_cell.length_a   1.000
_cell.length_b   1.000
_cell.length_c   1.000
_cell.angle_alpha   90.00
_cell.angle_beta   90.00
_cell.angle_gamma   90.00
#
_symmetry.space_group_name_H-M   'P 1'
#
loop_
_entity.id
_entity.type
_entity.pdbx_description
1 polymer ?
#
loop_
_entity_poly.entity_id
_entity_poly.type
_entity_poly.pdbx_seq_one_letter_code
_entity_poly.pdbx_strand_id
1 'polypeptide(L)'
;KEESTNSIVTYSLSKDNTVTYKSNRYQLPKETYSDKQKEVGVVCEDNRITFFNLKIKESINTYETSKDKDKLISNISRNTTPNPKVLELYFDF
;
A
#
# COMPACT_ATOMS: atom_id res chain seq x y z
N LYS A 1 6.08 26.04 -6.06
CA LYS A 1 6.51 25.06 -5.05
C LYS A 1 5.36 24.06 -4.97
N GLU A 2 5.42 22.98 -5.72
CA GLU A 2 4.37 21.96 -5.69
C GLU A 2 4.55 21.16 -4.40
N GLU A 3 3.70 21.45 -3.42
CA GLU A 3 3.48 20.58 -2.27
C GLU A 3 2.82 19.32 -2.81
N SER A 4 3.60 18.27 -3.05
CA SER A 4 3.07 16.93 -3.24
C SER A 4 2.42 16.54 -1.92
N THR A 5 1.12 16.82 -1.80
CA THR A 5 0.29 16.34 -0.69
C THR A 5 0.18 14.84 -0.84
N ASN A 6 1.19 14.22 -0.27
CA ASN A 6 1.38 12.81 -0.10
C ASN A 6 0.24 12.31 0.81
N SER A 7 -0.93 12.10 0.20
CA SER A 7 -2.18 11.83 0.89
C SER A 7 -2.42 10.33 0.87
N ILE A 8 -2.57 9.75 2.06
CA ILE A 8 -2.97 8.35 2.19
C ILE A 8 -4.42 8.24 1.72
N VAL A 9 -4.66 7.35 0.76
CA VAL A 9 -6.01 6.99 0.31
C VAL A 9 -6.36 5.60 0.83
N THR A 10 -7.53 5.45 1.43
CA THR A 10 -8.01 4.16 1.94
C THR A 10 -8.58 3.30 0.82
N TYR A 11 -8.22 2.02 0.78
CA TYR A 11 -8.76 1.03 -0.13
C TYR A 11 -9.23 -0.22 0.61
N SER A 12 -10.31 -0.83 0.12
CA SER A 12 -10.81 -2.11 0.62
C SER A 12 -9.86 -3.25 0.28
N LEU A 13 -9.62 -4.11 1.26
CA LEU A 13 -8.84 -5.33 1.14
C LEU A 13 -9.77 -6.54 0.94
N SER A 14 -9.54 -7.29 -0.12
CA SER A 14 -10.31 -8.50 -0.43
C SER A 14 -9.89 -9.69 0.44
N LYS A 15 -10.80 -10.67 0.60
CA LYS A 15 -10.56 -11.90 1.39
C LYS A 15 -9.38 -12.74 0.89
N ASP A 16 -9.00 -12.60 -0.38
CA ASP A 16 -7.83 -13.24 -0.98
C ASP A 16 -6.54 -12.42 -0.79
N ASN A 17 -6.55 -11.43 0.11
CA ASN A 17 -5.45 -10.51 0.39
C ASN A 17 -5.04 -9.65 -0.81
N THR A 18 -6.00 -9.30 -1.68
CA THR A 18 -5.75 -8.43 -2.83
C THR A 18 -6.41 -7.06 -2.70
N VAL A 19 -5.73 -6.04 -3.23
CA VAL A 19 -6.25 -4.67 -3.34
C VAL A 19 -6.23 -4.25 -4.81
N THR A 20 -7.33 -3.68 -5.27
CA THR A 20 -7.42 -3.13 -6.63
C THR A 20 -7.05 -1.65 -6.62
N TYR A 21 -6.00 -1.28 -7.35
CA TYR A 21 -5.57 0.10 -7.54
C TYR A 21 -5.30 0.37 -9.03
N LYS A 22 -5.92 1.41 -9.59
CA LYS A 22 -5.79 1.80 -11.01
C LYS A 22 -5.88 0.62 -11.99
N SER A 23 -6.91 -0.22 -11.85
CA SER A 23 -7.16 -1.41 -12.70
C SER A 23 -6.14 -2.54 -12.57
N ASN A 24 -5.27 -2.50 -11.56
CA ASN A 24 -4.30 -3.54 -11.25
C ASN A 24 -4.59 -4.12 -9.87
N ARG A 25 -4.31 -5.42 -9.69
CA ARG A 25 -4.52 -6.12 -8.41
C ARG A 25 -3.18 -6.35 -7.74
N TYR A 26 -3.05 -5.91 -6.50
CA TYR A 26 -1.84 -6.06 -5.70
C TYR A 26 -2.07 -7.12 -4.63
N GLN A 27 -1.26 -8.17 -4.65
CA GLN A 27 -1.36 -9.26 -3.69
C GLN A 27 -0.49 -8.99 -2.46
N LEU A 28 -1.15 -8.72 -1.33
CA LEU A 28 -0.54 -8.50 -0.03
C LEU A 28 -0.21 -9.83 0.67
N PRO A 29 0.63 -9.82 1.74
CA PRO A 29 0.88 -11.00 2.56
C PRO A 29 -0.43 -11.63 3.07
N LYS A 30 -0.46 -12.97 3.19
CA LYS A 30 -1.67 -13.75 3.50
C LYS A 30 -2.35 -13.40 4.83
N GLU A 31 -1.62 -12.76 5.72
CA GLU A 31 -2.09 -12.39 7.07
C GLU A 31 -2.57 -10.93 7.14
N THR A 32 -2.59 -10.23 6.01
CA THR A 32 -2.99 -8.81 5.97
C THR A 32 -4.51 -8.66 6.13
N TYR A 33 -5.29 -9.52 5.48
CA TYR A 33 -6.74 -9.55 5.66
C TYR A 33 -7.07 -10.29 6.95
N SER A 34 -7.78 -9.62 7.85
CA SER A 34 -8.30 -10.22 9.07
C SER A 34 -9.61 -9.55 9.47
N ASP A 35 -10.32 -10.11 10.46
CA ASP A 35 -11.50 -9.45 11.02
C ASP A 35 -11.18 -8.05 11.56
N LYS A 36 -9.92 -7.84 11.97
CA LYS A 36 -9.41 -6.56 12.44
C LYS A 36 -8.89 -5.67 11.30
N GLN A 37 -8.68 -6.16 10.10
CA GLN A 37 -8.10 -5.39 9.00
C GLN A 37 -8.73 -5.78 7.66
N LYS A 38 -9.67 -4.94 7.23
CA LYS A 38 -10.41 -5.09 5.97
C LYS A 38 -10.12 -3.96 4.98
N GLU A 39 -9.27 -3.03 5.38
CA GLU A 39 -8.91 -1.82 4.65
C GLU A 39 -7.43 -1.53 4.87
N VAL A 40 -6.82 -0.88 3.90
CA VAL A 40 -5.41 -0.47 3.94
C VAL A 40 -5.28 0.95 3.42
N GLY A 41 -4.28 1.65 3.93
CA GLY A 41 -3.84 2.93 3.38
C GLY A 41 -2.98 2.69 2.17
N VAL A 42 -3.11 3.52 1.15
CA VAL A 42 -2.34 3.45 -0.08
C VAL A 42 -1.69 4.79 -0.33
N VAL A 43 -0.39 4.74 -0.57
CA VAL A 43 0.43 5.86 -1.03
C VAL A 43 1.07 5.46 -2.33
N CYS A 44 1.05 6.36 -3.31
CA CYS A 44 1.72 6.17 -4.58
C CYS A 44 2.70 7.33 -4.79
N GLU A 45 4.00 7.02 -4.85
CA GLU A 45 5.05 7.98 -5.13
C GLU A 45 5.91 7.48 -6.30
N ASP A 46 6.18 8.39 -7.24
CA ASP A 46 6.90 8.13 -8.49
C ASP A 46 6.34 6.93 -9.28
N ASN A 47 6.89 5.74 -9.01
CA ASN A 47 6.50 4.48 -9.64
C ASN A 47 6.41 3.33 -8.60
N ARG A 48 6.15 3.68 -7.35
CA ARG A 48 6.01 2.76 -6.23
C ARG A 48 4.71 3.00 -5.50
N ILE A 49 4.07 1.91 -5.13
CA ILE A 49 2.86 1.90 -4.31
C ILE A 49 3.17 1.20 -3.00
N THR A 50 2.91 1.88 -1.90
CA THR A 50 3.09 1.34 -0.55
C THR A 50 1.74 1.20 0.12
N PHE A 51 1.50 0.02 0.68
CA PHE A 51 0.31 -0.30 1.44
C PHE A 51 0.60 -0.22 2.93
N PHE A 52 -0.30 0.38 3.70
CA PHE A 52 -0.17 0.59 5.13
C PHE A 52 -1.33 -0.02 5.91
N ASN A 53 -1.01 -0.52 7.09
CA ASN A 53 -2.00 -0.85 8.09
C ASN A 53 -2.43 0.43 8.80
N LEU A 54 -3.66 0.88 8.56
CA LEU A 54 -4.19 2.11 9.13
C LEU A 54 -4.33 2.06 10.65
N LYS A 55 -4.42 0.87 11.25
CA LYS A 55 -4.61 0.71 12.71
C LYS A 55 -3.34 0.89 13.51
N ILE A 56 -2.28 0.20 13.09
CA ILE A 56 -0.97 0.24 13.77
C ILE A 56 -0.02 1.24 13.12
N LYS A 57 -0.45 1.90 12.03
CA LYS A 57 0.33 2.87 11.25
C LYS A 57 1.68 2.28 10.81
N GLU A 58 1.67 1.06 10.28
CA GLU A 58 2.88 0.39 9.76
C GLU A 58 2.75 0.07 8.28
N SER A 59 3.87 0.11 7.55
CA SER A 59 3.93 -0.33 6.15
C SER A 59 3.79 -1.84 6.06
N ILE A 60 2.86 -2.32 5.25
CA ILE A 60 2.62 -3.75 4.99
C ILE A 60 3.57 -4.25 3.91
N ASN A 61 3.55 -3.60 2.74
CA ASN A 61 4.41 -3.96 1.62
C ASN A 61 4.47 -2.83 0.58
N THR A 62 5.53 -2.84 -0.24
CA THR A 62 5.73 -1.90 -1.34
C THR A 62 5.89 -2.65 -2.66
N TYR A 63 5.30 -2.12 -3.72
CA TYR A 63 5.37 -2.69 -5.06
C TYR A 63 5.78 -1.62 -6.06
N GLU A 64 6.40 -2.04 -7.16
CA GLU A 64 6.53 -1.18 -8.32
C GLU A 64 5.19 -1.12 -9.06
N THR A 65 4.77 0.08 -9.45
CA THR A 65 3.56 0.26 -10.24
C THR A 65 3.81 -0.13 -11.69
N SER A 66 2.95 -1.00 -12.22
CA SER A 66 2.94 -1.36 -13.63
C SER A 66 2.18 -0.32 -14.45
N LYS A 67 2.71 0.04 -15.62
CA LYS A 67 1.99 0.86 -16.62
C LYS A 67 0.94 0.06 -17.39
N ASP A 68 1.11 -1.25 -17.48
CA ASP A 68 0.09 -2.15 -18.01
C ASP A 68 -1.09 -2.25 -17.04
N LYS A 69 -2.27 -2.56 -17.58
CA LYS A 69 -3.52 -2.75 -16.84
C LYS A 69 -3.85 -4.23 -16.69
N ASP A 70 -4.75 -4.52 -15.75
CA ASP A 70 -5.32 -5.85 -15.51
C ASP A 70 -4.29 -6.92 -15.09
N LYS A 71 -3.17 -6.47 -14.49
CA LYS A 71 -2.16 -7.38 -13.97
C LYS A 71 -2.40 -7.70 -12.50
N LEU A 72 -2.08 -8.93 -12.13
CA LEU A 72 -1.85 -9.33 -10.75
C LEU A 72 -0.37 -9.09 -10.41
N ILE A 73 -0.11 -8.10 -9.57
CA ILE A 73 1.21 -7.79 -9.05
C ILE A 73 1.39 -8.53 -7.73
N SER A 74 2.20 -9.56 -7.77
CA SER A 74 2.63 -10.32 -6.61
C SER A 74 4.15 -10.27 -6.55
N ASN A 75 4.68 -9.29 -5.82
CA ASN A 75 6.09 -9.24 -5.51
C ASN A 75 6.27 -9.10 -4.00
N ILE A 76 6.09 -10.22 -3.29
CA ILE A 76 6.47 -10.33 -1.87
C ILE A 76 8.01 -10.45 -1.83
N SER A 77 8.73 -9.47 -2.39
CA SER A 77 10.16 -9.38 -2.19
C SER A 77 10.38 -8.88 -0.77
N ARG A 78 11.09 -9.66 0.05
CA ARG A 78 11.36 -9.42 1.48
C ARG A 78 12.30 -8.25 1.75
N ASN A 79 12.39 -7.27 0.85
CA ASN A 79 13.28 -6.13 0.98
C ASN A 79 12.50 -4.82 1.01
N THR A 80 11.77 -4.59 2.09
CA THR A 80 11.48 -3.21 2.49
C THR A 80 11.85 -3.10 3.96
N THR A 81 13.07 -2.65 4.24
CA THR A 81 13.33 -2.01 5.53
C THR A 81 12.33 -0.86 5.62
N PRO A 82 11.40 -0.86 6.59
CA PRO A 82 10.48 0.25 6.74
C PRO A 82 11.32 1.51 6.93
N ASN A 83 11.19 2.50 6.04
CA ASN A 83 11.83 3.79 6.24
C ASN A 83 10.92 4.58 7.18
N PRO A 84 11.28 4.73 8.47
CA PRO A 84 10.40 5.33 9.47
C PRO A 84 10.04 6.79 9.15
N LYS A 85 10.88 7.51 8.40
CA LYS A 85 10.62 8.90 8.00
C LYS A 85 9.43 9.05 7.06
N VAL A 86 9.13 8.01 6.28
CA VAL A 86 7.96 8.02 5.39
C VAL A 86 6.71 8.08 6.26
N LEU A 87 6.60 7.26 7.31
CA LEU A 87 5.44 7.23 8.19
C LEU A 87 5.13 8.57 8.88
N GLU A 88 6.17 9.30 9.34
CA GLU A 88 5.98 10.64 9.94
C GLU A 88 5.31 11.60 8.95
N LEU A 89 5.76 11.64 7.70
CA LEU A 89 5.27 12.56 6.67
C LEU A 89 3.80 12.33 6.25
N TYR A 90 3.24 11.14 6.45
CA TYR A 90 1.87 10.81 6.04
C TYR A 90 0.86 10.80 7.19
N PHE A 91 1.31 10.73 8.43
CA PHE A 91 0.45 10.64 9.62
C PHE A 91 0.54 11.86 10.54
N ASP A 92 1.21 12.94 10.12
CA ASP A 92 1.18 14.24 10.79
C ASP A 92 -0.27 14.76 10.89
N PHE A 93 -0.79 14.73 12.12
CA PHE A 93 -2.00 15.40 12.60
C PHE A 93 -1.66 16.09 13.92
#